data_AF-A1KS11-F1
#
_entry.id   AF-A1KS11-F1
#
_cell.length_a   1.000
_cell.length_b   1.000
_cell.length_c   1.000
_cell.angle_alpha   90.00
_cell.angle_beta   90.00
_cell.angle_gamma   90.00
#
_symmetry.space_group_name_H-M   'P 1'
#
loop_
_entity.id
_entity.type
_entity.pdbx_description
1 polymer ?
#
loop_
_entity_poly.entity_id
_entity_poly.type
_entity_poly.pdbx_seq_one_letter_code
_entity_poly.pdbx_strand_id
1 'polypeptide(L)'
;MKYKSEALAAIHEMMEGAYNIGAIDKKTMRGFDKSCLTEIKPLSGGDIKAIREKEALSQAAFAIYLNVGKNHVSAWERGVKKPSGAALKLLTIVKNKGIEAIA
;
A
#
# COMPACT_ATOMS: atom_id res chain seq x y z
N MET A 1 9.42 -1.20 0.90
CA MET A 1 8.90 -0.59 -0.35
C MET A 1 9.19 -1.55 -1.49
N LYS A 2 8.36 -1.64 -2.53
CA LYS A 2 8.65 -2.50 -3.69
C LYS A 2 8.95 -1.62 -4.90
N TYR A 3 10.12 -1.77 -5.50
CA TYR A 3 10.49 -1.06 -6.72
C TYR A 3 9.75 -1.62 -7.93
N LYS A 4 9.53 -0.79 -8.95
CA LYS A 4 8.91 -1.22 -10.21
C LYS A 4 9.83 -2.14 -11.03
N SER A 5 11.14 -2.03 -10.87
CA SER A 5 12.17 -2.89 -11.49
C SER A 5 13.49 -2.78 -10.72
N GLU A 6 14.44 -3.69 -10.99
CA GLU A 6 15.80 -3.62 -10.44
C GLU A 6 16.55 -2.36 -10.89
N ALA A 7 16.40 -1.97 -12.16
CA ALA A 7 16.99 -0.74 -12.68
C ALA A 7 16.49 0.50 -11.91
N LEU A 8 15.20 0.55 -11.58
CA LEU A 8 14.64 1.65 -10.78
C LEU A 8 15.03 1.58 -9.30
N ALA A 9 15.38 0.40 -8.79
CA ALA A 9 15.97 0.27 -7.46
C ALA A 9 17.38 0.88 -7.43
N ALA A 10 18.23 0.53 -8.40
CA ALA A 10 19.58 1.07 -8.51
C ALA A 10 19.59 2.59 -8.71
N ILE A 11 18.70 3.12 -9.57
CA ILE A 11 18.56 4.58 -9.75
C ILE A 11 18.15 5.25 -8.44
N HIS A 12 17.18 4.69 -7.71
CA HIS A 12 16.71 5.26 -6.45
C HIS A 12 17.81 5.31 -5.39
N GLU A 13 18.60 4.23 -5.27
CA GLU A 13 19.75 4.16 -4.36
C GLU A 13 20.83 5.20 -4.70
N MET A 14 21.15 5.37 -5.99
CA MET A 14 22.07 6.43 -6.44
C MET A 14 21.57 7.83 -6.06
N MET A 15 20.28 8.11 -6.24
CA MET A 15 19.71 9.41 -5.89
C MET A 15 19.62 9.63 -4.38
N GLU A 16 19.45 8.58 -3.59
CA GLU A 16 19.53 8.66 -2.13
C GLU A 16 20.95 9.08 -1.68
N GLY A 17 21.99 8.54 -2.30
CA GLY A 17 23.37 9.00 -2.12
C GLY A 17 23.55 10.49 -2.47
N ALA A 18 23.00 10.92 -3.61
CA ALA A 18 23.04 12.32 -4.02
C ALA A 18 22.29 13.25 -3.05
N TYR A 19 21.17 12.81 -2.47
CA TYR A 19 20.43 13.55 -1.46
C TYR A 19 21.23 13.69 -0.16
N ASN A 20 21.86 12.60 0.29
CA ASN A 20 22.63 12.58 1.54
C ASN A 20 23.84 13.52 1.53
N ILE A 21 24.46 13.76 0.37
CA ILE A 21 25.54 14.74 0.21
C ILE A 21 25.05 16.15 -0.13
N GLY A 22 23.73 16.37 -0.19
CA GLY A 22 23.13 17.68 -0.49
C GLY A 22 23.15 18.08 -1.97
N ALA A 23 23.46 17.18 -2.89
CA ALA A 23 23.48 17.46 -4.33
C ALA A 23 22.08 17.63 -4.94
N ILE A 24 21.05 17.07 -4.30
CA ILE A 24 19.64 17.28 -4.66
C ILE A 24 18.81 17.65 -3.44
N ASP A 25 17.68 18.34 -3.65
CA ASP A 25 16.77 18.71 -2.57
C ASP A 25 15.73 17.61 -2.26
N LYS A 26 15.02 17.78 -1.14
CA LYS A 26 13.96 16.85 -0.69
C LYS A 26 12.79 16.76 -1.68
N LYS A 27 12.52 17.83 -2.42
CA LYS A 27 11.45 17.85 -3.44
C LYS A 27 11.82 16.95 -4.61
N THR A 28 13.07 17.00 -5.04
CA THR A 28 13.65 16.16 -6.11
C THR A 28 13.67 14.70 -5.69
N MET A 29 14.13 14.39 -4.47
CA MET A 29 14.13 13.01 -3.94
C MET A 29 12.71 12.41 -3.88
N ARG A 30 11.70 13.19 -3.45
CA ARG A 30 10.28 12.78 -3.49
C ARG A 30 9.77 12.47 -4.91
N GLY A 31 10.35 13.09 -5.94
CA GLY A 31 10.06 12.77 -7.33
C GLY A 31 10.54 11.36 -7.68
N PHE A 32 11.77 11.02 -7.27
CA PHE A 32 12.35 9.69 -7.45
C PHE A 32 11.62 8.61 -6.64
N ASP A 33 11.20 8.89 -5.42
CA ASP A 33 10.36 7.98 -4.64
C ASP A 33 9.11 7.57 -5.44
N LYS A 34 8.41 8.53 -6.03
CA LYS A 34 7.18 8.25 -6.80
C LYS A 34 7.46 7.53 -8.12
N SER A 35 8.55 7.88 -8.81
CA SER A 35 8.87 7.28 -10.11
C SER A 35 9.36 5.83 -9.98
N CYS A 36 10.15 5.54 -8.95
CA CYS A 36 10.83 4.26 -8.76
C CYS A 36 9.99 3.23 -8.00
N LEU A 37 9.12 3.68 -7.09
CA LEU A 37 8.30 2.79 -6.26
C LEU A 37 7.02 2.35 -6.95
N THR A 38 6.63 1.09 -6.73
CA THR A 38 5.38 0.53 -7.25
C THR A 38 4.18 1.33 -6.73
N GLU A 39 3.37 1.82 -7.66
CA GLU A 39 2.18 2.60 -7.33
C GLU A 39 1.13 1.70 -6.66
N ILE A 40 0.51 2.25 -5.62
CA ILE A 40 -0.61 1.61 -4.94
C ILE A 40 -1.85 1.83 -5.80
N LYS A 41 -2.24 0.79 -6.55
CA LYS A 41 -3.44 0.84 -7.39
C LYS A 41 -4.71 0.87 -6.53
N PRO A 42 -5.75 1.62 -6.95
CA PRO A 42 -7.07 1.53 -6.32
C PRO A 42 -7.58 0.08 -6.29
N LEU A 43 -8.26 -0.28 -5.21
CA LEU A 43 -8.91 -1.60 -5.05
C LEU A 43 -10.42 -1.45 -5.18
N SER A 44 -11.04 -2.37 -5.94
CA SER A 44 -12.50 -2.48 -6.00
C SER A 44 -13.06 -3.15 -4.74
N GLY A 45 -14.37 -3.06 -4.52
CA GLY A 45 -15.01 -3.79 -3.42
C GLY A 45 -14.83 -5.31 -3.53
N GLY A 46 -14.87 -5.85 -4.76
CA GLY A 46 -14.57 -7.26 -5.03
C GLY A 46 -13.14 -7.64 -4.69
N ASP A 47 -12.15 -6.79 -5.01
CA ASP A 47 -10.75 -7.03 -4.62
C ASP A 47 -10.60 -7.11 -3.10
N ILE A 48 -11.23 -6.19 -2.37
CA ILE A 48 -11.13 -6.13 -0.90
C ILE A 48 -11.77 -7.37 -0.27
N LYS A 49 -12.94 -7.79 -0.78
CA LYS A 49 -13.60 -9.01 -0.36
C LYS A 49 -12.71 -10.23 -0.61
N ALA A 50 -12.10 -10.33 -1.79
CA ALA A 50 -11.21 -11.43 -2.15
C ALA A 50 -9.95 -11.47 -1.25
N ILE A 51 -9.36 -10.32 -0.92
CA ILE A 51 -8.24 -10.24 0.03
C ILE A 51 -8.68 -10.82 1.38
N ARG A 52 -9.80 -10.34 1.94
CA ARG A 52 -10.30 -10.82 3.23
C ARG A 52 -10.57 -12.32 3.25
N GLU A 53 -11.22 -12.82 2.21
CA GLU A 53 -11.61 -14.24 2.12
C GLU A 53 -10.40 -15.15 1.94
N LYS A 54 -9.35 -14.71 1.24
CA LYS A 54 -8.07 -15.43 1.15
C LYS A 54 -7.41 -15.64 2.52
N GLU A 55 -7.57 -14.68 3.42
CA GLU A 55 -7.06 -14.76 4.81
C GLU A 55 -8.04 -15.50 5.74
N ALA A 56 -9.16 -16.02 5.24
CA ALA A 56 -10.21 -16.71 6.00
C ALA A 56 -10.81 -15.88 7.15
N LEU A 57 -10.87 -14.55 6.99
CA LEU A 57 -11.36 -13.64 8.03
C LEU A 57 -12.80 -13.18 7.82
N SER A 58 -13.51 -13.01 8.93
CA SER A 58 -14.78 -12.27 8.93
C SER A 58 -14.55 -10.78 8.70
N GLN A 59 -15.56 -10.03 8.26
CA GLN A 59 -15.43 -8.56 8.12
C GLN A 59 -15.05 -7.88 9.43
N ALA A 60 -15.50 -8.40 10.59
CA ALA A 60 -15.16 -7.85 11.89
C ALA A 60 -13.70 -8.12 12.26
N ALA A 61 -13.24 -9.37 12.08
CA ALA A 61 -11.84 -9.74 12.34
C ALA A 61 -10.88 -8.96 11.44
N PHE A 62 -11.18 -8.88 10.14
CA PHE A 62 -10.38 -8.12 9.18
C PHE A 62 -10.29 -6.63 9.52
N ALA A 63 -11.39 -6.05 10.02
CA ALA A 63 -11.42 -4.66 10.44
C ALA A 63 -10.51 -4.37 11.66
N ILE A 64 -10.38 -5.34 12.58
CA ILE A 64 -9.49 -5.24 13.74
C ILE A 64 -8.03 -5.12 13.29
N TYR A 65 -7.57 -6.02 12.40
CA TYR A 65 -6.21 -5.96 11.84
C TYR A 65 -5.93 -4.66 11.08
N LEU A 66 -6.93 -4.13 10.38
CA LEU A 66 -6.79 -2.86 9.65
C LEU A 66 -6.96 -1.62 10.54
N ASN A 67 -7.23 -1.78 11.84
CA ASN A 67 -7.54 -0.72 12.79
C ASN A 67 -8.66 0.23 12.30
N VAL A 68 -9.76 -0.35 11.83
CA VAL A 68 -10.97 0.38 11.38
C VAL A 68 -12.24 -0.29 11.91
N GLY A 69 -13.37 0.43 11.87
CA GLY A 69 -14.67 -0.18 12.17
C GLY A 69 -15.15 -1.14 11.07
N LYS A 70 -15.82 -2.26 11.44
CA LYS A 70 -16.45 -3.22 10.50
C LYS A 70 -17.27 -2.55 9.39
N ASN A 71 -17.98 -1.47 9.71
CA ASN A 71 -18.81 -0.73 8.75
C ASN A 71 -17.99 -0.12 7.61
N HIS A 72 -16.70 0.20 7.82
CA HIS A 72 -15.80 0.63 6.75
C HIS A 72 -15.52 -0.52 5.79
N VAL A 73 -15.14 -1.69 6.30
CA VAL A 73 -14.92 -2.89 5.47
C VAL A 73 -16.16 -3.24 4.67
N SER A 74 -17.34 -3.26 5.30
CA SER A 74 -18.61 -3.51 4.60
C SER A 74 -18.92 -2.46 3.53
N ALA A 75 -18.68 -1.17 3.81
CA ALA A 75 -18.90 -0.10 2.83
C ALA A 75 -17.92 -0.19 1.65
N TRP A 76 -16.67 -0.60 1.91
CA TRP A 76 -15.67 -0.82 0.87
C TRP A 76 -16.01 -2.01 -0.01
N GLU A 77 -16.35 -3.16 0.58
CA GLU A 77 -16.70 -4.38 -0.17
C GLU A 77 -17.94 -4.19 -1.06
N ARG A 78 -18.89 -3.36 -0.63
CA ARG A 78 -20.06 -2.98 -1.44
C ARG A 78 -19.79 -1.86 -2.45
N GLY A 79 -18.60 -1.25 -2.43
CA GLY A 79 -18.24 -0.13 -3.30
C GLY A 79 -18.89 1.22 -2.94
N VAL A 80 -19.57 1.32 -1.80
CA VAL A 80 -20.19 2.57 -1.32
C VAL A 80 -19.14 3.61 -0.95
N LYS A 81 -18.03 3.16 -0.38
CA LYS A 81 -16.85 3.98 -0.09
C LYS A 81 -15.62 3.35 -0.73
N LYS A 82 -14.60 4.16 -1.01
CA LYS A 82 -13.30 3.69 -1.49
C LYS A 82 -12.24 3.89 -0.39
N PRO A 83 -11.39 2.90 -0.10
CA PRO A 83 -10.25 3.11 0.78
C PRO A 83 -9.26 4.06 0.10
N SER A 84 -8.59 4.88 0.91
CA SER A 84 -7.55 5.81 0.45
C SER A 84 -6.44 5.90 1.50
N GLY A 85 -5.33 6.55 1.13
CA GLY A 85 -4.22 6.80 2.04
C GLY A 85 -3.71 5.52 2.73
N ALA A 86 -3.67 5.55 4.07
CA ALA A 86 -3.17 4.45 4.88
C ALA A 86 -3.98 3.15 4.71
N ALA A 87 -5.32 3.23 4.65
CA ALA A 87 -6.17 2.05 4.49
C ALA A 87 -5.88 1.32 3.17
N LEU A 88 -5.77 2.06 2.06
CA LEU A 88 -5.43 1.47 0.76
C LEU A 88 -4.02 0.85 0.77
N LYS A 89 -3.08 1.48 1.48
CA LYS A 89 -1.72 0.96 1.64
C LYS A 89 -1.70 -0.34 2.43
N LEU A 90 -2.41 -0.42 3.56
CA LEU A 90 -2.52 -1.64 4.36
C LEU A 90 -3.18 -2.77 3.58
N LEU A 91 -4.31 -2.51 2.91
CA LEU A 91 -4.97 -3.49 2.04
C LEU A 91 -4.03 -4.02 0.94
N THR A 92 -3.20 -3.14 0.39
CA THR A 92 -2.19 -3.52 -0.62
C THR A 92 -1.06 -4.35 -0.02
N ILE A 93 -0.65 -4.08 1.22
CA ILE A 93 0.33 -4.90 1.94
C ILE A 93 -0.25 -6.30 2.15
N VAL A 94 -1.47 -6.41 2.68
CA VAL A 94 -2.15 -7.70 2.91
C VAL A 94 -2.31 -8.47 1.61
N LYS A 95 -2.78 -7.83 0.53
CA LYS A 95 -2.90 -8.46 -0.80
C LYS A 95 -1.61 -9.14 -1.25
N ASN A 96 -0.47 -8.52 -0.99
CA ASN A 96 0.84 -8.97 -1.48
C ASN A 96 1.60 -9.88 -0.50
N LYS A 97 1.33 -9.77 0.81
CA LYS A 97 2.16 -10.39 1.85
C LYS A 97 1.38 -11.22 2.89
N GLY A 98 0.05 -11.23 2.84
CA GLY A 98 -0.81 -11.84 3.85
C GLY A 98 -1.10 -10.92 5.04
N ILE A 99 -2.06 -11.30 5.88
CA ILE A 99 -2.53 -10.49 7.02
C ILE A 99 -1.46 -10.31 8.09
N GLU A 100 -0.60 -11.32 8.29
CA GLU A 100 0.50 -11.31 9.27
C GLU A 100 1.52 -10.18 9.04
N ALA A 101 1.57 -9.61 7.84
CA ALA A 101 2.45 -8.47 7.56
C ALA A 101 2.02 -7.17 8.27
N ILE A 102 0.82 -7.15 8.86
CA ILE A 102 0.25 -6.00 9.60
C ILE A 102 -0.37 -6.41 10.95
N ALA A 103 -0.15 -7.66 11.39
CA ALA A 103 -0.63 -8.17 12.67
C ALA A 103 0.18 -7.64 13.86
#